data_AF-A0A2E8JQ45-F1
#
_entry.id   AF-A0A2E8JQ45-F1
#
_cell.length_a   1.000
_cell.length_b   1.000
_cell.length_c   1.000
_cell.angle_alpha   90.00
_cell.angle_beta   90.00
_cell.angle_gamma   90.00
#
_symmetry.space_group_name_H-M   'P 1'
#
loop_
_entity.id
_entity.type
_entity.pdbx_description
1 polymer ?
#
loop_
_entity_poly.entity_id
_entity_poly.type
_entity_poly.pdbx_seq_one_letter_code
_entity_poly.pdbx_strand_id
1 'polypeptide(L)'
;MAYALYRKYRSKSLDEVVGQQHVTDILARALKAGRISHAYLLTGPRGVGKTSVARILAHEINGLPYDESTTHLDIIEIDAASNNGVEDVRDLREKVQLAPVSAAKKVYIIDEVHMLSKAAFNALLKTLEEPPEHVVFILATTDLDKLPATVISRTQRYGFRAISEQDAIAHLRHIAKQEGITIDDASLALIAKRGDGSFRDSISLLDQLANLADAKKGITVELIEEMLGLAPQEVLQDILAAVQAHDLRRVVELLQNLQSQGMGAQTIASQLIERITQDLTDQPQLVPLLDALLEVAKSSAPDMKLLAVLGSFAVETKPHKTVALAAPVLEVSATIEELSKKATKKKPAEPTPVQPARPAAAQKEAPQPVKTESSPVPTSEFSWEKLVEHTRQHFVALYSVLSKCKHELDGNEMTLYTGNAFYKKKLDDAKYSPMLYQALAAIGSPQLTVQTIPSSPPPKSSQAASVAAIMGGGEEVSLDADIAPAAA
;
A
#
# COMPACT_ATOMS: atom_id res chain seq x y z
N MET A 1 19.88 -6.61 -31.79
CA MET A 1 18.97 -7.04 -30.71
C MET A 1 17.57 -6.60 -31.11
N ALA A 2 16.57 -7.47 -31.07
CA ALA A 2 15.19 -7.03 -31.29
C ALA A 2 14.77 -6.12 -30.11
N TYR A 3 14.30 -4.91 -30.41
CA TYR A 3 13.74 -4.03 -29.38
C TYR A 3 12.36 -4.53 -28.99
N ALA A 4 12.05 -4.53 -27.69
CA ALA A 4 10.69 -4.84 -27.21
C ALA A 4 9.66 -3.89 -27.85
N LEU A 5 8.50 -4.43 -28.24
CA LEU A 5 7.51 -3.69 -29.03
C LEU A 5 7.03 -2.42 -28.34
N TYR A 6 6.85 -2.44 -27.01
CA TYR A 6 6.39 -1.26 -26.27
C TYR A 6 7.38 -0.08 -26.31
N ARG A 7 8.65 -0.33 -26.62
CA ARG A 7 9.65 0.73 -26.87
C ARG A 7 9.60 1.17 -28.33
N LYS A 8 9.60 0.21 -29.26
CA LYS A 8 9.55 0.49 -30.71
C LYS A 8 8.36 1.36 -31.11
N TYR A 9 7.20 1.13 -30.49
CA TYR A 9 5.94 1.83 -30.74
C TYR A 9 5.63 2.93 -29.74
N ARG A 10 6.61 3.41 -28.99
CA ARG A 10 6.40 4.56 -28.10
C ARG A 10 6.08 5.80 -28.94
N SER A 11 5.00 6.50 -28.59
CA SER A 11 4.60 7.76 -29.24
C SER A 11 5.74 8.78 -29.25
N LYS A 12 5.95 9.43 -30.39
CA LYS A 12 7.00 10.44 -30.60
C LYS A 12 6.47 11.88 -30.63
N SER A 13 5.16 12.05 -30.75
CA SER A 13 4.50 13.35 -30.75
C SER A 13 3.21 13.31 -29.93
N LEU A 14 2.70 14.47 -29.52
CA LEU A 14 1.45 14.55 -28.74
C LEU A 14 0.24 14.01 -29.52
N ASP A 15 0.28 14.10 -30.85
CA ASP A 15 -0.80 13.65 -31.75
C ASP A 15 -0.83 12.11 -31.89
N GLU A 16 0.29 11.43 -31.63
CA GLU A 16 0.40 9.97 -31.66
C GLU A 16 -0.06 9.30 -30.36
N VAL A 17 -0.37 10.07 -29.32
CA VAL A 17 -0.77 9.53 -28.02
C VAL A 17 -2.23 9.11 -28.07
N VAL A 18 -2.47 7.81 -27.94
CA VAL A 18 -3.82 7.23 -28.03
C VAL A 18 -4.56 7.34 -26.70
N GLY A 19 -5.86 7.65 -26.74
CA GLY A 19 -6.78 7.58 -25.60
C GLY A 19 -6.60 8.66 -24.52
N GLN A 20 -5.76 9.68 -24.75
CA GLN A 20 -5.49 10.75 -23.78
C GLN A 20 -5.67 12.16 -24.37
N GLN A 21 -6.58 12.32 -25.34
CA GLN A 21 -6.80 13.58 -26.07
C GLN A 21 -7.13 14.75 -25.14
N HIS A 22 -7.84 14.49 -24.03
CA HIS A 22 -8.16 15.51 -23.03
C HIS A 22 -6.91 16.12 -22.36
N VAL A 23 -5.77 15.43 -22.35
CA VAL A 23 -4.49 15.96 -21.86
C VAL A 23 -3.67 16.54 -23.01
N THR A 24 -3.48 15.77 -24.09
CA THR A 24 -2.57 16.13 -25.18
C THR A 24 -3.04 17.37 -25.92
N ASP A 25 -4.35 17.55 -26.14
CA ASP A 25 -4.92 18.74 -26.79
C ASP A 25 -4.72 20.02 -25.96
N ILE A 26 -4.75 19.90 -24.63
CA ILE A 26 -4.54 21.04 -23.72
C ILE A 26 -3.05 21.42 -23.75
N LEU A 27 -2.16 20.44 -23.63
CA LEU A 27 -0.71 20.66 -23.70
C LEU A 27 -0.30 21.26 -25.04
N ALA A 28 -0.78 20.71 -26.16
CA ALA A 28 -0.48 21.21 -27.49
C ALA A 28 -0.95 22.67 -27.69
N ARG A 29 -2.14 23.03 -27.17
CA ARG A 29 -2.62 24.41 -27.20
C ARG A 29 -1.81 25.35 -26.32
N ALA A 30 -1.41 24.91 -25.13
CA ALA A 30 -0.58 25.71 -24.22
C ALA A 30 0.80 26.01 -24.83
N LEU A 31 1.43 24.99 -25.44
CA LEU A 31 2.71 25.12 -26.15
C LEU A 31 2.61 26.10 -27.33
N LYS A 32 1.58 25.96 -28.18
CA LYS A 32 1.34 26.89 -29.30
C LYS A 32 1.11 28.33 -28.85
N ALA A 33 0.54 28.52 -27.66
CA ALA A 33 0.32 29.84 -27.07
C ALA A 33 1.53 30.38 -26.29
N GLY A 34 2.65 29.64 -26.22
CA GLY A 34 3.84 30.02 -25.46
C GLY A 34 3.62 30.03 -23.93
N ARG A 35 2.57 29.38 -23.44
CA ARG A 35 2.22 29.33 -22.01
C ARG A 35 2.84 28.10 -21.36
N ILE A 36 4.11 28.23 -21.00
CA ILE A 36 4.86 27.15 -20.34
C ILE A 36 4.82 27.36 -18.83
N SER A 37 4.27 26.39 -18.09
CA SER A 37 4.34 26.34 -16.63
C SER A 37 5.76 25.98 -16.17
N HIS A 38 6.16 26.46 -14.99
CA HIS A 38 7.41 26.05 -14.34
C HIS A 38 7.35 24.60 -13.83
N ALA A 39 6.15 24.06 -13.58
CA ALA A 39 5.99 22.68 -13.13
C ALA A 39 4.69 22.03 -13.65
N TYR A 40 4.82 20.79 -14.11
CA TYR A 40 3.74 19.92 -14.58
C TYR A 40 3.67 18.67 -13.70
N LEU A 41 2.47 18.21 -13.38
CA LEU A 41 2.23 16.97 -12.64
C LEU A 41 1.32 16.03 -13.45
N LEU A 42 1.91 14.97 -13.99
CA LEU A 42 1.23 13.92 -14.75
C LEU A 42 0.83 12.78 -13.80
N THR A 43 -0.47 12.56 -13.66
CA THR A 43 -1.03 11.58 -12.70
C THR A 43 -1.85 10.53 -13.42
N GLY A 44 -1.84 9.29 -12.97
CA GLY A 44 -2.73 8.24 -13.51
C GLY A 44 -2.10 6.86 -13.48
N PRO A 45 -2.84 5.81 -13.88
CA PRO A 45 -2.39 4.42 -13.79
C PRO A 45 -1.06 4.15 -14.52
N ARG A 46 -0.38 3.06 -14.19
CA ARG A 46 0.87 2.69 -14.88
C ARG A 46 0.60 2.36 -16.35
N GLY A 47 1.58 2.59 -17.21
CA GLY A 47 1.52 2.19 -18.63
C GLY A 47 0.52 2.95 -19.52
N VAL A 48 -0.09 4.04 -19.03
CA VAL A 48 -1.01 4.91 -19.81
C VAL A 48 -0.31 6.00 -20.64
N GLY A 49 1.03 6.05 -20.63
CA GLY A 49 1.81 7.00 -21.45
C GLY A 49 2.32 8.26 -20.74
N LYS A 50 2.27 8.34 -19.39
CA LYS A 50 2.76 9.50 -18.63
C LYS A 50 4.21 9.89 -18.96
N THR A 51 5.15 8.94 -18.84
CA THR A 51 6.57 9.17 -19.11
C THR A 51 6.83 9.50 -20.58
N SER A 52 6.07 8.89 -21.51
CA SER A 52 6.15 9.23 -22.94
C SER A 52 5.75 10.69 -23.18
N VAL A 53 4.60 11.11 -22.63
CA VAL A 53 4.15 12.51 -22.74
C VAL A 53 5.11 13.47 -22.05
N ALA A 54 5.71 13.09 -20.92
CA ALA A 54 6.73 13.91 -20.26
C ALA A 54 7.94 14.17 -21.17
N ARG A 55 8.44 13.14 -21.84
CA ARG A 55 9.56 13.25 -22.79
C ARG A 55 9.20 14.09 -23.99
N ILE A 56 8.04 13.85 -24.61
CA ILE A 56 7.54 14.65 -25.75
C ILE A 56 7.44 16.12 -25.33
N LEU A 57 6.81 16.41 -24.19
CA LEU A 57 6.64 17.76 -23.67
C LEU A 57 7.99 18.47 -23.43
N ALA A 58 8.99 17.77 -22.88
CA ALA A 58 10.32 18.33 -22.67
C ALA A 58 11.01 18.76 -23.98
N HIS A 59 10.82 18.00 -25.06
CA HIS A 59 11.39 18.31 -26.37
C HIS A 59 10.62 19.45 -27.05
N GLU A 60 9.29 19.42 -27.01
CA GLU A 60 8.41 20.47 -27.54
C GLU A 60 8.64 21.83 -26.87
N ILE A 61 8.83 21.86 -25.54
CA ILE A 61 9.17 23.08 -24.77
C ILE A 61 10.44 23.74 -25.32
N ASN A 62 11.40 22.93 -25.78
CA ASN A 62 12.68 23.39 -26.28
C ASN A 62 12.74 23.51 -27.81
N GLY A 63 11.66 23.20 -28.53
CA GLY A 63 11.63 23.15 -29.99
C GLY A 63 12.62 22.13 -30.58
N LEU A 64 12.93 21.07 -29.83
CA LEU A 64 13.87 20.02 -30.23
C LEU A 64 13.11 18.84 -30.84
N PRO A 65 13.66 18.15 -31.85
CA PRO A 65 13.07 16.90 -32.32
C PRO A 65 13.18 15.84 -31.23
N TYR A 66 12.09 15.11 -30.97
CA TYR A 66 12.12 13.97 -30.06
C TYR A 66 12.51 12.69 -30.80
N ASP A 67 13.61 12.09 -30.35
CA ASP A 67 14.03 10.76 -30.75
C ASP A 67 14.55 9.96 -29.54
N GLU A 68 14.15 8.69 -29.43
CA GLU A 68 14.46 7.86 -28.26
C GLU A 68 15.97 7.56 -28.13
N SER A 69 16.71 7.56 -29.24
CA SER A 69 18.17 7.35 -29.23
C SER A 69 18.97 8.58 -28.78
N THR A 70 18.35 9.76 -28.72
CA THR A 70 19.07 11.02 -28.54
C THR A 70 18.77 11.58 -27.15
N THR A 71 19.76 11.58 -26.27
CA THR A 71 19.66 12.26 -24.98
C THR A 71 20.18 13.69 -25.11
N HIS A 72 19.44 14.64 -24.53
CA HIS A 72 19.83 16.06 -24.53
C HIS A 72 20.35 16.44 -23.14
N LEU A 73 21.48 17.16 -23.07
CA LEU A 73 22.12 17.53 -21.79
C LEU A 73 21.21 18.39 -20.89
N ASP A 74 20.34 19.20 -21.50
CA ASP A 74 19.38 20.05 -20.80
C ASP A 74 18.03 19.36 -20.51
N ILE A 75 17.87 18.07 -20.84
CA ILE A 75 16.70 17.26 -20.47
C ILE A 75 17.18 16.14 -19.56
N ILE A 76 16.92 16.29 -18.26
CA ILE A 76 17.41 15.39 -17.23
C ILE A 76 16.25 14.53 -16.75
N GLU A 77 16.34 13.22 -16.98
CA GLU A 77 15.37 12.24 -16.52
C GLU A 77 15.88 11.53 -15.26
N ILE A 78 15.05 11.49 -14.22
CA ILE A 78 15.37 10.90 -12.92
C ILE A 78 14.24 9.95 -12.55
N ASP A 79 14.59 8.70 -12.34
CA ASP A 79 13.71 7.73 -11.73
C ASP A 79 13.78 7.85 -10.20
N ALA A 80 12.70 8.35 -9.59
CA ALA A 80 12.63 8.54 -8.15
C ALA A 80 12.59 7.20 -7.39
N ALA A 81 12.28 6.07 -8.02
CA ALA A 81 12.39 4.77 -7.35
C ALA A 81 13.86 4.41 -7.04
N SER A 82 14.78 4.84 -7.90
CA SER A 82 16.22 4.57 -7.79
C SER A 82 17.00 5.73 -7.14
N ASN A 83 16.46 6.95 -7.17
CA ASN A 83 17.08 8.18 -6.67
C ASN A 83 16.16 8.89 -5.66
N ASN A 84 15.78 8.21 -4.57
CA ASN A 84 14.82 8.71 -3.58
C ASN A 84 15.46 9.46 -2.39
N GLY A 85 16.79 9.53 -2.36
CA GLY A 85 17.57 10.08 -1.25
C GLY A 85 17.48 11.60 -1.14
N VAL A 86 17.78 12.12 0.05
CA VAL A 86 17.86 13.57 0.29
C VAL A 86 19.06 14.16 -0.45
N GLU A 87 20.19 13.45 -0.46
CA GLU A 87 21.41 13.91 -1.15
C GLU A 87 21.20 13.99 -2.66
N ASP A 88 20.55 13.01 -3.28
CA ASP A 88 20.23 13.04 -4.72
C ASP A 88 19.45 14.30 -5.11
N VAL A 89 18.49 14.70 -4.26
CA VAL A 89 17.68 15.90 -4.49
C VAL A 89 18.42 17.19 -4.13
N ARG A 90 19.35 17.16 -3.18
CA ARG A 90 20.25 18.29 -2.89
C ARG A 90 21.17 18.57 -4.07
N ASP A 91 21.78 17.53 -4.62
CA ASP A 91 22.61 17.61 -5.83
C ASP A 91 21.81 18.13 -7.02
N LEU A 92 20.56 17.64 -7.18
CA LEU A 92 19.63 18.17 -8.18
C LEU A 92 19.39 19.66 -7.98
N ARG A 93 19.10 20.09 -6.76
CA ARG A 93 18.81 21.50 -6.44
C ARG A 93 19.98 22.42 -6.77
N GLU A 94 21.21 21.97 -6.55
CA GLU A 94 22.40 22.73 -6.94
C GLU A 94 22.52 22.83 -8.47
N LYS A 95 22.33 21.71 -9.18
CA LYS A 95 22.36 21.66 -10.65
C LYS A 95 21.24 22.49 -11.31
N VAL A 96 20.11 22.64 -10.64
CA VAL A 96 18.96 23.45 -11.08
C VAL A 96 19.29 24.94 -11.19
N GLN A 97 20.24 25.45 -10.40
CA GLN A 97 20.65 26.86 -10.46
C GLN A 97 21.54 27.16 -11.69
N LEU A 98 22.08 26.14 -12.33
CA LEU A 98 22.95 26.29 -13.49
C LEU A 98 22.12 26.48 -14.76
N ALA A 99 22.43 27.54 -15.50
CA ALA A 99 21.81 27.86 -16.79
C ALA A 99 21.88 26.68 -17.79
N PRO A 100 20.95 26.60 -18.76
CA PRO A 100 20.98 25.58 -19.81
C PRO A 100 22.26 25.70 -20.65
N VAL A 101 22.75 24.58 -21.16
CA VAL A 101 23.97 24.51 -21.99
C VAL A 101 23.68 24.99 -23.41
N SER A 102 22.56 24.56 -23.99
CA SER A 102 22.25 24.80 -25.41
C SER A 102 20.75 24.95 -25.70
N ALA A 103 19.87 24.38 -24.88
CA ALA A 103 18.43 24.53 -25.02
C ALA A 103 17.91 25.83 -24.40
N ALA A 104 16.67 26.20 -24.74
CA ALA A 104 16.01 27.37 -24.16
C ALA A 104 15.68 27.19 -22.66
N LYS A 105 15.31 25.96 -22.26
CA LYS A 105 14.95 25.58 -20.89
C LYS A 105 15.67 24.30 -20.50
N LYS A 106 16.02 24.21 -19.22
CA LYS A 106 16.51 23.01 -18.56
C LYS A 106 15.32 22.27 -17.95
N VAL A 107 15.01 21.09 -18.49
CA VAL A 107 13.81 20.33 -18.13
C VAL A 107 14.19 19.13 -17.26
N TYR A 108 13.55 19.02 -16.10
CA TYR A 108 13.72 17.89 -15.19
C TYR A 108 12.47 17.01 -15.21
N ILE A 109 12.61 15.79 -15.72
CA ILE A 109 11.57 14.77 -15.67
C ILE A 109 11.83 13.89 -14.45
N ILE A 110 10.90 13.88 -13.49
CA ILE A 110 10.99 13.03 -12.31
C ILE A 110 9.86 11.99 -12.39
N ASP A 111 10.22 10.76 -12.77
CA ASP A 111 9.27 9.65 -12.85
C ASP A 111 9.09 8.97 -11.49
N GLU A 112 7.89 8.42 -11.28
CA GLU A 112 7.44 7.86 -10.01
C GLU A 112 7.74 8.74 -8.78
N VAL A 113 7.51 10.06 -8.89
CA VAL A 113 7.88 11.06 -7.87
C VAL A 113 7.34 10.73 -6.46
N HIS A 114 6.25 9.96 -6.35
CA HIS A 114 5.72 9.49 -5.08
C HIS A 114 6.68 8.57 -4.29
N MET A 115 7.73 8.05 -4.93
CA MET A 115 8.76 7.22 -4.33
C MET A 115 9.85 8.04 -3.63
N LEU A 116 9.89 9.37 -3.80
CA LEU A 116 10.81 10.23 -3.09
C LEU A 116 10.57 10.18 -1.57
N SER A 117 11.65 10.20 -0.80
CA SER A 117 11.56 10.32 0.66
C SER A 117 10.95 11.68 1.06
N LYS A 118 10.35 11.75 2.25
CA LYS A 118 9.78 13.01 2.78
C LYS A 118 10.81 14.14 2.84
N ALA A 119 12.05 13.81 3.20
CA ALA A 119 13.13 14.79 3.28
C ALA A 119 13.59 15.23 1.88
N ALA A 120 13.60 14.34 0.89
CA ALA A 120 13.82 14.70 -0.51
C ALA A 120 12.72 15.66 -1.04
N PHE A 121 11.45 15.40 -0.74
CA PHE A 121 10.36 16.33 -1.07
C PHE A 121 10.58 17.72 -0.48
N ASN A 122 10.93 17.81 0.81
CA ASN A 122 11.18 19.09 1.47
C ASN A 122 12.36 19.84 0.85
N ALA A 123 13.39 19.13 0.40
CA ALA A 123 14.52 19.72 -0.31
C ALA A 123 14.12 20.30 -1.69
N LEU A 124 13.16 19.69 -2.36
CA LEU A 124 12.63 20.13 -3.66
C LEU A 124 11.62 21.28 -3.54
N LEU A 125 10.90 21.41 -2.42
CA LEU A 125 9.82 22.40 -2.25
C LEU A 125 10.26 23.84 -2.50
N LYS A 126 11.42 24.26 -1.98
CA LYS A 126 11.93 25.61 -2.18
C LYS A 126 12.14 25.92 -3.67
N THR A 127 12.62 24.92 -4.40
CA THR A 127 12.88 25.02 -5.85
C THR A 127 11.61 25.02 -6.67
N LEU A 128 10.56 24.32 -6.22
CA LEU A 128 9.23 24.35 -6.85
C LEU A 128 8.47 25.65 -6.54
N GLU A 129 8.74 26.26 -5.39
CA GLU A 129 8.16 27.55 -4.97
C GLU A 129 8.74 28.72 -5.76
N GLU A 130 10.07 28.75 -5.88
CA GLU A 130 10.81 29.84 -6.54
C GLU A 130 11.77 29.25 -7.59
N PRO A 131 11.23 28.64 -8.67
CA PRO A 131 12.07 28.04 -9.70
C PRO A 131 12.79 29.13 -10.51
N PRO A 132 14.06 28.90 -10.92
CA PRO A 132 14.72 29.76 -11.89
C PRO A 132 13.92 29.81 -13.20
N GLU A 133 13.87 30.97 -13.87
CA GLU A 133 13.04 31.15 -15.08
C GLU A 133 13.38 30.17 -16.20
N HIS A 134 14.62 29.68 -16.25
CA HIS A 134 15.10 28.74 -17.26
C HIS A 134 14.78 27.27 -16.95
N VAL A 135 14.09 26.97 -15.84
CA VAL A 135 13.85 25.60 -15.37
C VAL A 135 12.39 25.21 -15.48
N VAL A 136 12.16 23.97 -15.92
CA VAL A 136 10.83 23.37 -15.97
C VAL A 136 10.87 21.98 -15.33
N PHE A 137 9.96 21.70 -14.41
CA PHE A 137 9.77 20.38 -13.81
C PHE A 137 8.60 19.64 -14.47
N ILE A 138 8.78 18.36 -14.78
CA ILE A 138 7.72 17.45 -15.22
C ILE A 138 7.74 16.26 -14.27
N LEU A 139 6.78 16.22 -13.36
CA LEU A 139 6.63 15.16 -12.36
C LEU A 139 5.62 14.13 -12.87
N ALA A 140 5.93 12.84 -12.78
CA ALA A 140 5.00 11.76 -13.10
C ALA A 140 4.79 10.86 -11.88
N THR A 141 3.53 10.43 -11.64
CA THR A 141 3.21 9.51 -10.55
C THR A 141 2.03 8.60 -10.88
N THR A 142 2.09 7.35 -10.41
CA THR A 142 0.92 6.45 -10.35
C THR A 142 0.01 6.66 -9.15
N ASP A 143 0.53 7.29 -8.10
CA ASP A 143 -0.14 7.41 -6.81
C ASP A 143 -0.11 8.88 -6.37
N LEU A 144 -1.25 9.56 -6.46
CA LEU A 144 -1.36 10.96 -6.11
C LEU A 144 -1.46 11.18 -4.60
N ASP A 145 -2.06 10.25 -3.86
CA ASP A 145 -2.35 10.41 -2.44
C ASP A 145 -1.08 10.39 -1.59
N LYS A 146 -0.01 9.79 -2.11
CA LYS A 146 1.33 9.84 -1.52
C LYS A 146 2.04 11.17 -1.69
N LEU A 147 1.61 12.05 -2.59
CA LEU A 147 2.25 13.34 -2.78
C LEU A 147 1.79 14.35 -1.72
N PRO A 148 2.71 15.17 -1.16
CA PRO A 148 2.33 16.28 -0.30
C PRO A 148 1.42 17.27 -1.04
N ALA A 149 0.38 17.76 -0.38
CA ALA A 149 -0.51 18.79 -0.92
C ALA A 149 0.24 20.06 -1.36
N THR A 150 1.38 20.35 -0.72
CA THR A 150 2.27 21.47 -1.03
C THR A 150 2.95 21.34 -2.40
N VAL A 151 3.20 20.13 -2.89
CA VAL A 151 3.71 19.89 -4.24
C VAL A 151 2.56 20.04 -5.23
N ILE A 152 1.42 19.39 -4.95
CA ILE A 152 0.24 19.41 -5.82
C ILE A 152 -0.21 20.84 -6.11
N SER A 153 -0.27 21.71 -5.08
CA SER A 153 -0.73 23.09 -5.22
C SER A 153 0.19 23.99 -6.07
N ARG A 154 1.42 23.56 -6.35
CA ARG A 154 2.44 24.30 -7.10
C ARG A 154 2.69 23.74 -8.49
N THR A 155 1.91 22.76 -8.91
CA THR A 155 2.05 22.12 -10.21
C THR A 155 0.77 22.25 -11.03
N GLN A 156 0.93 22.35 -12.35
CA GLN A 156 -0.21 22.19 -13.24
C GLN A 156 -0.49 20.71 -13.43
N ARG A 157 -1.62 20.25 -12.88
CA ARG A 157 -1.98 18.84 -12.86
C ARG A 157 -2.70 18.40 -14.13
N TYR A 158 -2.28 17.25 -14.67
CA TYR A 158 -2.91 16.55 -15.78
C TYR A 158 -3.20 15.09 -15.39
N GLY A 159 -4.49 14.71 -15.47
CA GLY A 159 -4.96 13.38 -15.11
C GLY A 159 -5.11 12.49 -16.33
N PHE A 160 -4.27 11.45 -16.42
CA PHE A 160 -4.36 10.37 -17.38
C PHE A 160 -5.36 9.33 -16.89
N ARG A 161 -6.10 8.76 -17.84
CA ARG A 161 -7.13 7.76 -17.56
C ARG A 161 -6.62 6.37 -17.93
N ALA A 162 -7.20 5.34 -17.33
CA ALA A 162 -7.04 3.99 -17.84
C ALA A 162 -7.52 3.94 -19.30
N ILE A 163 -6.82 3.17 -20.12
CA ILE A 163 -7.10 3.08 -21.55
C ILE A 163 -8.35 2.23 -21.76
N SER A 164 -9.20 2.65 -22.69
CA SER A 164 -10.38 1.87 -23.03
C SER A 164 -9.97 0.58 -23.74
N GLU A 165 -10.72 -0.50 -23.54
CA GLU A 165 -10.47 -1.77 -24.22
C GLU A 165 -10.48 -1.61 -25.75
N GLN A 166 -11.36 -0.76 -26.27
CA GLN A 166 -11.45 -0.46 -27.70
C GLN A 166 -10.18 0.23 -28.24
N ASP A 167 -9.65 1.22 -27.52
CA ASP A 167 -8.40 1.90 -27.89
C ASP A 167 -7.21 0.94 -27.83
N ALA A 168 -7.16 0.08 -26.80
CA ALA A 168 -6.14 -0.95 -26.67
C ALA A 168 -6.19 -1.94 -27.84
N ILE A 169 -7.38 -2.49 -28.17
CA ILE A 169 -7.56 -3.39 -29.32
C ILE A 169 -7.14 -2.72 -30.63
N ALA A 170 -7.56 -1.47 -30.86
CA ALA A 170 -7.22 -0.74 -32.08
C ALA A 170 -5.70 -0.55 -32.22
N HIS A 171 -5.02 -0.20 -31.13
CA HIS A 171 -3.58 -0.01 -31.11
C HIS A 171 -2.81 -1.33 -31.26
N LEU A 172 -3.21 -2.39 -30.56
CA LEU A 172 -2.63 -3.73 -30.70
C LEU A 172 -2.78 -4.26 -32.12
N ARG A 173 -3.95 -4.06 -32.75
CA ARG A 173 -4.19 -4.43 -34.16
C ARG A 173 -3.26 -3.69 -35.11
N HIS A 174 -2.99 -2.41 -34.84
CA HIS A 174 -2.06 -1.62 -35.64
C HIS A 174 -0.63 -2.19 -35.54
N ILE A 175 -0.16 -2.47 -34.33
CA ILE A 175 1.17 -3.05 -34.07
C ILE A 175 1.28 -4.44 -34.72
N ALA A 176 0.28 -5.29 -34.54
CA ALA A 176 0.27 -6.63 -35.11
C ALA A 176 0.40 -6.61 -36.64
N LYS A 177 -0.31 -5.69 -37.32
CA LYS A 177 -0.19 -5.50 -38.77
C LYS A 177 1.20 -5.04 -39.20
N GLN A 178 1.82 -4.11 -38.46
CA GLN A 178 3.14 -3.60 -38.80
C GLN A 178 4.26 -4.63 -38.57
N GLU A 179 4.14 -5.47 -37.54
CA GLU A 179 5.08 -6.56 -37.26
C GLU A 179 4.79 -7.84 -38.05
N GLY A 180 3.68 -7.92 -38.78
CA GLY A 180 3.26 -9.14 -39.50
C GLY A 180 2.80 -10.28 -38.57
N ILE A 181 2.32 -9.94 -37.37
CA ILE A 181 1.80 -10.90 -36.39
C ILE A 181 0.38 -11.30 -36.81
N THR A 182 0.15 -12.60 -36.97
CA THR A 182 -1.19 -13.14 -37.22
C THR A 182 -1.92 -13.30 -35.88
N ILE A 183 -3.05 -12.61 -35.71
CA ILE A 183 -3.86 -12.63 -34.49
C ILE A 183 -5.32 -12.31 -34.86
N ASP A 184 -6.27 -13.00 -34.23
CA ASP A 184 -7.71 -12.76 -34.40
C ASP A 184 -8.25 -11.70 -33.41
N ASP A 185 -9.46 -11.20 -33.67
CA ASP A 185 -10.07 -10.14 -32.87
C ASP A 185 -10.44 -10.57 -31.44
N ALA A 186 -10.77 -11.86 -31.21
CA ALA A 186 -11.07 -12.36 -29.86
C ALA A 186 -9.78 -12.44 -29.02
N SER A 187 -8.67 -12.89 -29.62
CA SER A 187 -7.34 -12.86 -29.01
C SER A 187 -6.88 -11.44 -28.69
N LEU A 188 -7.11 -10.47 -29.59
CA LEU A 188 -6.82 -9.06 -29.33
C LEU A 188 -7.62 -8.50 -28.15
N ALA A 189 -8.92 -8.82 -28.08
CA ALA A 189 -9.77 -8.41 -26.97
C ALA A 189 -9.30 -9.02 -25.65
N LEU A 190 -8.94 -10.31 -25.65
CA LEU A 190 -8.43 -10.97 -24.46
C LEU A 190 -7.10 -10.35 -23.98
N ILE A 191 -6.17 -10.02 -24.89
CA ILE A 191 -4.92 -9.32 -24.51
C ILE A 191 -5.23 -7.93 -23.95
N ALA A 192 -6.08 -7.15 -24.62
CA ALA A 192 -6.43 -5.80 -24.19
C ALA A 192 -7.07 -5.81 -22.78
N LYS A 193 -7.97 -6.75 -22.56
CA LYS A 193 -8.64 -7.00 -21.28
C LYS A 193 -7.64 -7.37 -20.17
N ARG A 194 -6.69 -8.26 -20.47
CA ARG A 194 -5.63 -8.66 -19.53
C ARG A 194 -4.58 -7.59 -19.29
N GLY A 195 -4.46 -6.63 -20.21
CA GLY A 195 -3.64 -5.44 -20.06
C GLY A 195 -4.18 -4.42 -19.06
N ASP A 196 -5.39 -4.59 -18.51
CA ASP A 196 -5.98 -3.80 -17.42
C ASP A 196 -5.85 -2.27 -17.63
N GLY A 197 -6.16 -1.82 -18.85
CA GLY A 197 -6.11 -0.40 -19.21
C GLY A 197 -4.70 0.20 -19.30
N SER A 198 -3.66 -0.63 -19.49
CA SER A 198 -2.26 -0.25 -19.68
C SER A 198 -1.76 -0.63 -21.09
N PHE A 199 -1.31 0.35 -21.90
CA PHE A 199 -0.74 0.08 -23.22
C PHE A 199 0.55 -0.72 -23.08
N ARG A 200 1.40 -0.33 -22.12
CA ARG A 200 2.68 -1.01 -21.91
C ARG A 200 2.47 -2.49 -21.63
N ASP A 201 1.55 -2.82 -20.73
CA ASP A 201 1.34 -4.21 -20.31
C ASP A 201 0.64 -5.00 -21.44
N SER A 202 -0.34 -4.41 -22.13
CA SER A 202 -0.98 -5.01 -23.32
C SER A 202 0.01 -5.31 -24.45
N ILE A 203 0.89 -4.35 -24.80
CA ILE A 203 1.88 -4.51 -25.87
C ILE A 203 2.96 -5.51 -25.46
N SER A 204 3.34 -5.54 -24.18
CA SER A 204 4.30 -6.52 -23.66
C SER A 204 3.76 -7.94 -23.75
N LEU A 205 2.46 -8.14 -23.45
CA LEU A 205 1.79 -9.42 -23.64
C LEU A 205 1.75 -9.84 -25.11
N LEU A 206 1.41 -8.91 -26.02
CA LEU A 206 1.43 -9.18 -27.46
C LEU A 206 2.82 -9.63 -27.93
N ASP A 207 3.88 -8.94 -27.50
CA ASP A 207 5.28 -9.26 -27.84
C ASP A 207 5.67 -10.66 -27.34
N GLN A 208 5.34 -10.98 -26.08
CA GLN A 208 5.61 -12.30 -25.51
C GLN A 208 4.88 -13.42 -26.26
N LEU A 209 3.59 -13.23 -26.57
CA LEU A 209 2.78 -14.21 -27.29
C LEU A 209 3.23 -14.37 -28.74
N ALA A 210 3.64 -13.28 -29.41
CA ALA A 210 4.15 -13.32 -30.77
C ALA A 210 5.43 -14.16 -30.90
N ASN A 211 6.27 -14.15 -29.87
CA ASN A 211 7.49 -14.97 -29.82
C ASN A 211 7.23 -16.46 -29.56
N LEU A 212 6.06 -16.81 -28.99
CA LEU A 212 5.67 -18.18 -28.68
C LEU A 212 4.72 -18.79 -29.72
N ALA A 213 4.05 -17.94 -30.50
CA ALA A 213 3.03 -18.36 -31.45
C ALA A 213 3.61 -19.19 -32.61
N ASP A 214 2.86 -20.22 -33.01
CA ASP A 214 3.13 -20.97 -34.23
C ASP A 214 3.00 -20.06 -35.46
N ALA A 215 4.00 -20.05 -36.33
CA ALA A 215 4.02 -19.22 -37.54
C ALA A 215 2.83 -19.45 -38.50
N LYS A 216 2.12 -20.59 -38.38
CA LYS A 216 0.94 -20.92 -39.20
C LYS A 216 -0.40 -20.58 -38.57
N LYS A 217 -0.51 -20.65 -37.23
CA LYS A 217 -1.78 -20.42 -36.51
C LYS A 217 -1.87 -18.99 -35.95
N GLY A 218 -0.72 -18.36 -35.71
CA GLY A 218 -0.69 -17.06 -35.04
C GLY A 218 -1.04 -17.17 -33.55
N ILE A 219 -1.34 -16.03 -32.95
CA ILE A 219 -1.80 -15.93 -31.57
C ILE A 219 -3.29 -16.27 -31.54
N THR A 220 -3.65 -17.25 -30.69
CA THR A 220 -5.01 -17.77 -30.52
C THR A 220 -5.46 -17.64 -29.07
N VAL A 221 -6.76 -17.72 -28.82
CA VAL A 221 -7.34 -17.64 -27.48
C VAL A 221 -6.80 -18.75 -26.59
N GLU A 222 -6.69 -19.97 -27.13
CA GLU A 222 -6.19 -21.14 -26.40
C GLU A 222 -4.72 -20.94 -25.96
N LEU A 223 -3.88 -20.37 -26.82
CA LEU A 223 -2.50 -20.04 -26.49
C LEU A 223 -2.42 -19.00 -25.36
N ILE A 224 -3.30 -17.98 -25.40
CA ILE A 224 -3.34 -16.95 -24.37
C ILE A 224 -3.80 -17.55 -23.04
N GLU A 225 -4.83 -18.40 -23.06
CA GLU A 225 -5.35 -19.07 -21.87
C GLU A 225 -4.31 -19.99 -21.24
N GLU A 226 -3.60 -20.79 -22.05
CA GLU A 226 -2.51 -21.65 -21.58
C GLU A 226 -1.36 -20.84 -20.97
N MET A 227 -0.91 -19.80 -21.68
CA MET A 227 0.23 -18.98 -21.25
C MET A 227 -0.06 -18.19 -19.96
N LEU A 228 -1.29 -17.68 -19.82
CA LEU A 228 -1.71 -16.90 -18.65
C LEU A 228 -2.33 -17.75 -17.54
N GLY A 229 -2.45 -19.08 -17.72
CA GLY A 229 -3.08 -19.98 -16.75
C GLY A 229 -4.55 -19.65 -16.49
N LEU A 230 -5.30 -19.31 -17.54
CA LEU A 230 -6.71 -18.92 -17.49
C LEU A 230 -7.61 -20.13 -17.74
N ALA A 231 -8.71 -20.21 -17.02
CA ALA A 231 -9.74 -21.20 -17.28
C ALA A 231 -10.50 -20.85 -18.57
N PRO A 232 -10.72 -21.84 -19.47
CA PRO A 232 -11.53 -21.65 -20.66
C PRO A 232 -12.95 -21.22 -20.32
N GLN A 233 -13.52 -20.35 -21.15
CA GLN A 233 -14.84 -19.78 -20.91
C GLN A 233 -15.96 -20.84 -20.86
N GLU A 234 -15.80 -21.95 -21.58
CA GLU A 234 -16.73 -23.08 -21.56
C GLU A 234 -16.72 -23.79 -20.19
N VAL A 235 -15.54 -24.04 -19.63
CA VAL A 235 -15.41 -24.72 -18.33
C VAL A 235 -15.94 -23.86 -17.20
N LEU A 236 -15.74 -22.54 -17.26
CA LEU A 236 -16.30 -21.61 -16.27
C LEU A 236 -17.84 -21.62 -16.31
N GLN A 237 -18.45 -21.74 -17.49
CA GLN A 237 -19.90 -21.89 -17.63
C GLN A 237 -20.39 -23.21 -17.06
N ASP A 238 -19.67 -24.30 -17.33
CA ASP A 238 -20.00 -25.61 -16.77
C ASP A 238 -19.94 -25.61 -15.24
N ILE A 239 -18.98 -24.88 -14.64
CA ILE A 239 -18.92 -24.72 -13.18
C ILE A 239 -20.16 -23.98 -12.67
N LEU A 240 -20.52 -22.84 -13.27
CA LEU A 240 -21.70 -22.08 -12.85
C LEU A 240 -23.00 -22.88 -13.04
N ALA A 241 -23.14 -23.59 -14.15
CA ALA A 241 -24.27 -24.47 -14.42
C ALA A 241 -24.36 -25.62 -13.41
N ALA A 242 -23.23 -26.25 -13.07
CA ALA A 242 -23.18 -27.31 -12.07
C ALA A 242 -23.53 -26.81 -10.66
N VAL A 243 -23.09 -25.60 -10.30
CA VAL A 243 -23.49 -24.95 -9.03
C VAL A 243 -24.99 -24.72 -8.98
N GLN A 244 -25.58 -24.20 -10.07
CA GLN A 244 -27.04 -23.97 -10.16
C GLN A 244 -27.85 -25.27 -10.18
N ALA A 245 -27.31 -26.34 -10.75
CA ALA A 245 -27.91 -27.66 -10.75
C ALA A 245 -27.73 -28.42 -9.43
N HIS A 246 -27.06 -27.82 -8.43
CA HIS A 246 -26.70 -28.44 -7.16
C HIS A 246 -25.90 -29.75 -7.32
N ASP A 247 -25.00 -29.80 -8.32
CA ASP A 247 -24.13 -30.95 -8.58
C ASP A 247 -22.72 -30.73 -8.02
N LEU A 248 -22.55 -31.01 -6.73
CA LEU A 248 -21.26 -30.90 -6.04
C LEU A 248 -20.16 -31.78 -6.68
N ARG A 249 -20.51 -32.98 -7.15
CA ARG A 249 -19.51 -33.89 -7.73
C ARG A 249 -18.93 -33.26 -8.98
N ARG A 250 -19.79 -32.76 -9.89
CA ARG A 250 -19.34 -32.13 -11.13
C ARG A 250 -18.51 -30.88 -10.86
N VAL A 251 -18.89 -30.05 -9.89
CA VAL A 251 -18.10 -28.88 -9.48
C VAL A 251 -16.69 -29.28 -9.03
N VAL A 252 -16.57 -30.29 -8.16
CA VAL A 252 -15.28 -30.74 -7.66
C VAL A 252 -14.41 -31.33 -8.78
N GLU A 253 -14.99 -32.13 -9.69
CA GLU A 253 -14.28 -32.68 -10.84
C GLU A 253 -13.72 -31.58 -11.76
N LEU A 254 -14.54 -30.57 -12.08
CA LEU A 254 -14.13 -29.46 -12.93
C LEU A 254 -13.01 -28.63 -12.28
N LEU A 255 -13.13 -28.31 -10.99
CA LEU A 255 -12.10 -27.57 -10.25
C LEU A 255 -10.78 -28.35 -10.16
N GLN A 256 -10.84 -29.65 -9.85
CA GLN A 256 -9.65 -30.50 -9.79
C GLN A 256 -8.95 -30.58 -11.14
N ASN A 257 -9.70 -30.66 -12.24
CA ASN A 257 -9.13 -30.68 -13.58
C ASN A 257 -8.39 -29.36 -13.88
N LEU A 258 -9.01 -28.20 -13.63
CA LEU A 258 -8.37 -26.89 -13.83
C LEU A 258 -7.11 -26.72 -12.95
N GLN A 259 -7.18 -27.14 -11.68
CA GLN A 259 -6.04 -27.10 -10.77
C GLN A 259 -4.90 -28.03 -11.22
N SER A 260 -5.22 -29.21 -11.75
CA SER A 260 -4.22 -30.13 -12.30
C SER A 260 -3.52 -29.60 -13.54
N GLN A 261 -4.15 -28.67 -14.26
CA GLN A 261 -3.59 -27.93 -15.40
C GLN A 261 -2.78 -26.69 -14.96
N GLY A 262 -2.63 -26.45 -13.65
CA GLY A 262 -1.85 -25.34 -13.10
C GLY A 262 -2.60 -24.03 -12.95
N MET A 263 -3.93 -24.02 -13.13
CA MET A 263 -4.74 -22.81 -12.97
C MET A 263 -5.02 -22.55 -11.47
N GLY A 264 -4.59 -21.39 -10.98
CA GLY A 264 -4.75 -21.03 -9.57
C GLY A 264 -6.20 -20.70 -9.20
N ALA A 265 -6.64 -21.10 -8.00
CA ALA A 265 -7.99 -20.81 -7.51
C ALA A 265 -8.33 -19.31 -7.47
N GLN A 266 -7.35 -18.43 -7.26
CA GLN A 266 -7.57 -16.98 -7.29
C GLN A 266 -7.95 -16.52 -8.71
N THR A 267 -7.25 -17.01 -9.73
CA THR A 267 -7.56 -16.71 -11.14
C THR A 267 -8.94 -17.22 -11.51
N ILE A 268 -9.27 -18.47 -11.14
CA ILE A 268 -10.58 -19.06 -11.38
C ILE A 268 -11.68 -18.24 -10.69
N ALA A 269 -11.49 -17.86 -9.42
CA ALA A 269 -12.43 -17.04 -8.68
C ALA A 269 -12.64 -15.67 -9.33
N SER A 270 -11.57 -15.00 -9.75
CA SER A 270 -11.64 -13.70 -10.45
C SER A 270 -12.37 -13.82 -11.80
N GLN A 271 -12.14 -14.88 -12.57
CA GLN A 271 -12.86 -15.12 -13.82
C GLN A 271 -14.34 -15.43 -13.60
N LEU A 272 -14.68 -16.18 -12.54
CA LEU A 272 -16.08 -16.43 -12.15
C LEU A 272 -16.77 -15.14 -11.70
N ILE A 273 -16.13 -14.32 -10.86
CA ILE A 273 -16.64 -13.01 -10.42
C ILE A 273 -16.95 -12.13 -11.63
N GLU A 274 -16.01 -12.05 -12.57
CA GLU A 274 -16.19 -11.26 -13.77
C GLU A 274 -17.37 -11.76 -14.61
N ARG A 275 -17.46 -13.07 -14.82
CA ARG A 275 -18.54 -13.68 -15.58
C ARG A 275 -19.90 -13.45 -14.92
N ILE A 276 -19.99 -13.67 -13.60
CA ILE A 276 -21.20 -13.42 -12.82
C ILE A 276 -21.61 -11.95 -12.92
N THR A 277 -20.64 -11.02 -12.92
CA THR A 277 -20.93 -9.58 -13.04
C THR A 277 -21.52 -9.23 -14.41
N GLN A 278 -21.07 -9.88 -15.49
CA GLN A 278 -21.64 -9.70 -16.83
C GLN A 278 -23.08 -10.23 -16.92
N ASP A 279 -23.33 -11.40 -16.32
CA ASP A 279 -24.62 -12.09 -16.37
C ASP A 279 -25.58 -11.66 -15.23
N LEU A 280 -25.17 -10.74 -14.34
CA LEU A 280 -25.90 -10.38 -13.12
C LEU A 280 -27.29 -9.81 -13.39
N THR A 281 -27.46 -9.12 -14.52
CA THR A 281 -28.74 -8.55 -14.95
C THR A 281 -29.75 -9.65 -15.27
N ASP A 282 -29.27 -10.77 -15.84
CA ASP A 282 -30.11 -11.91 -16.23
C ASP A 282 -30.27 -12.93 -15.09
N GLN A 283 -29.32 -12.97 -14.15
CA GLN A 283 -29.25 -13.98 -13.08
C GLN A 283 -28.96 -13.37 -11.69
N PRO A 284 -29.92 -12.62 -11.10
CA PRO A 284 -29.73 -11.97 -9.79
C PRO A 284 -29.52 -12.96 -8.64
N GLN A 285 -29.89 -14.23 -8.80
CA GLN A 285 -29.63 -15.30 -7.84
C GLN A 285 -28.14 -15.58 -7.59
N LEU A 286 -27.24 -15.11 -8.46
CA LEU A 286 -25.79 -15.28 -8.32
C LEU A 286 -25.13 -14.25 -7.39
N VAL A 287 -25.85 -13.21 -6.94
CA VAL A 287 -25.31 -12.17 -6.03
C VAL A 287 -24.67 -12.75 -4.76
N PRO A 288 -25.26 -13.73 -4.04
CA PRO A 288 -24.61 -14.27 -2.85
C PRO A 288 -23.36 -15.09 -3.17
N LEU A 289 -23.31 -15.74 -4.34
CA LEU A 289 -22.11 -16.44 -4.80
C LEU A 289 -20.99 -15.46 -5.14
N LEU A 290 -21.32 -14.35 -5.80
CA LEU A 290 -20.39 -13.26 -6.09
C LEU A 290 -19.72 -12.75 -4.80
N ASP A 291 -20.52 -12.44 -3.77
CA ASP A 291 -20.00 -11.97 -2.47
C ASP A 291 -19.06 -12.99 -1.82
N ALA A 292 -19.45 -14.28 -1.83
CA ALA A 292 -18.62 -15.34 -1.28
C ALA A 292 -17.29 -15.54 -2.05
N LEU A 293 -17.29 -15.34 -3.37
CA LEU A 293 -16.09 -15.45 -4.21
C LEU A 293 -15.09 -14.31 -3.94
N LEU A 294 -15.53 -13.11 -3.56
CA LEU A 294 -14.64 -11.99 -3.20
C LEU A 294 -13.73 -12.31 -2.01
N GLU A 295 -14.16 -13.23 -1.15
CA GLU A 295 -13.38 -13.69 0.01
C GLU A 295 -12.32 -14.75 -0.34
N VAL A 296 -12.34 -15.31 -1.55
CA VAL A 296 -11.34 -16.31 -2.00
C VAL A 296 -9.96 -15.67 -2.11
N ALA A 297 -9.86 -14.48 -2.70
CA ALA A 297 -8.59 -13.76 -2.89
C ALA A 297 -7.92 -13.37 -1.56
N LYS A 298 -8.70 -13.22 -0.49
CA LYS A 298 -8.22 -12.84 0.86
C LYS A 298 -7.81 -14.04 1.71
N SER A 299 -8.11 -15.26 1.27
CA SER A 299 -7.88 -16.47 2.07
C SER A 299 -6.42 -16.90 2.05
N SER A 300 -5.93 -17.44 3.17
CA SER A 300 -4.64 -18.12 3.26
C SER A 300 -4.60 -19.48 2.56
N ALA A 301 -5.76 -20.05 2.22
CA ALA A 301 -5.91 -21.29 1.47
C ALA A 301 -6.94 -21.12 0.34
N PRO A 302 -6.59 -20.42 -0.76
CA PRO A 302 -7.53 -20.08 -1.83
C PRO A 302 -8.22 -21.29 -2.45
N ASP A 303 -7.50 -22.41 -2.64
CA ASP A 303 -8.05 -23.63 -3.23
C ASP A 303 -9.18 -24.23 -2.39
N MET A 304 -8.94 -24.37 -1.07
CA MET A 304 -9.94 -24.89 -0.14
C MET A 304 -11.10 -23.93 0.02
N LYS A 305 -10.83 -22.62 0.03
CA LYS A 305 -11.87 -21.59 0.13
C LYS A 305 -12.76 -21.58 -1.11
N LEU A 306 -12.18 -21.66 -2.30
CA LEU A 306 -12.94 -21.73 -3.56
C LEU A 306 -13.84 -22.96 -3.59
N LEU A 307 -13.30 -24.14 -3.23
CA LEU A 307 -14.08 -25.37 -3.15
C LEU A 307 -15.19 -25.27 -2.11
N ALA A 308 -14.91 -24.71 -0.92
CA ALA A 308 -15.92 -24.54 0.12
C ALA A 308 -17.04 -23.59 -0.30
N VAL A 309 -16.70 -22.50 -0.99
CA VAL A 309 -17.67 -21.55 -1.53
C VAL A 309 -18.52 -22.23 -2.59
N LEU A 310 -17.93 -22.73 -3.68
CA LEU A 310 -18.71 -23.34 -4.75
C LEU A 310 -19.49 -24.57 -4.26
N GLY A 311 -18.91 -25.34 -3.34
CA GLY A 311 -19.56 -26.48 -2.71
C GLY A 311 -20.74 -26.11 -1.84
N SER A 312 -20.68 -25.02 -1.06
CA SER A 312 -21.81 -24.58 -0.23
C SER A 312 -23.02 -24.14 -1.06
N PHE A 313 -22.77 -23.60 -2.26
CA PHE A 313 -23.82 -23.22 -3.21
C PHE A 313 -24.32 -24.42 -4.05
N ALA A 314 -23.46 -25.41 -4.29
CA ALA A 314 -23.81 -26.64 -4.99
C ALA A 314 -24.52 -27.68 -4.09
N VAL A 315 -24.55 -27.50 -2.77
CA VAL A 315 -25.33 -28.35 -1.86
C VAL A 315 -26.70 -27.72 -1.65
N GLU A 316 -27.75 -28.46 -1.99
CA GLU A 316 -29.12 -28.09 -1.67
C GLU A 316 -29.26 -28.00 -0.13
N THR A 317 -29.25 -26.79 0.41
CA THR A 317 -29.48 -26.59 1.85
C THR A 317 -30.96 -26.83 2.13
N LYS A 318 -31.35 -28.10 2.31
CA LYS A 318 -32.55 -28.36 3.12
C LYS A 318 -32.25 -27.76 4.48
N PRO A 319 -33.06 -26.80 4.98
CA PRO A 319 -32.89 -26.33 6.34
C PRO A 319 -33.08 -27.57 7.21
N HIS A 320 -32.00 -28.06 7.81
CA HIS A 320 -32.14 -28.89 8.98
C HIS A 320 -32.90 -28.02 9.96
N LYS A 321 -34.21 -28.29 10.12
CA LYS A 321 -34.95 -27.83 11.28
C LYS A 321 -34.11 -28.27 12.46
N THR A 322 -33.36 -27.34 13.04
CA THR A 322 -32.91 -27.47 14.40
C THR A 322 -34.20 -27.72 15.16
N VAL A 323 -34.41 -28.97 15.55
CA VAL A 323 -35.44 -29.33 16.51
C VAL A 323 -34.98 -28.61 17.76
N ALA A 324 -35.43 -27.37 17.92
CA ALA A 324 -35.40 -26.71 19.21
C ALA A 324 -36.15 -27.69 20.12
N LEU A 325 -35.40 -28.31 21.04
CA LEU A 325 -35.99 -29.02 22.15
C LEU A 325 -36.85 -27.98 22.87
N ALA A 326 -38.15 -27.99 22.56
CA ALA A 326 -39.12 -27.13 23.18
C ALA A 326 -39.19 -27.55 24.65
N ALA A 327 -38.49 -26.81 25.51
CA ALA A 327 -38.83 -26.78 26.91
C ALA A 327 -40.29 -26.28 27.00
N PRO A 328 -41.18 -26.96 27.72
CA PRO A 328 -42.57 -26.52 27.82
C PRO A 328 -42.59 -25.20 28.59
N VAL A 329 -42.98 -24.13 27.92
CA VAL A 329 -43.39 -22.90 28.58
C VAL A 329 -44.71 -23.22 29.28
N LEU A 330 -44.67 -23.32 30.60
CA LEU A 330 -45.87 -23.25 31.43
C LEU A 330 -46.43 -21.83 31.30
N GLU A 331 -47.40 -21.66 30.40
CA GLU A 331 -48.26 -20.49 30.42
C GLU A 331 -49.10 -20.53 31.70
N VAL A 332 -48.77 -19.68 32.67
CA VAL A 332 -49.69 -19.29 33.74
C VAL A 332 -50.15 -17.88 33.45
N SER A 333 -51.31 -17.81 32.79
CA SER A 333 -52.12 -16.62 32.59
C SER A 333 -52.67 -16.16 33.94
N ALA A 334 -51.94 -15.29 34.64
CA ALA A 334 -52.49 -14.54 35.77
C ALA A 334 -53.09 -13.23 35.24
N THR A 335 -54.40 -13.15 35.31
CA THR A 335 -55.26 -12.01 34.97
C THR A 335 -54.89 -10.73 35.73
N ILE A 336 -54.96 -9.60 35.02
CA ILE A 336 -54.64 -8.23 35.46
C ILE A 336 -55.43 -7.77 36.72
N GLU A 337 -56.45 -8.51 37.16
CA GLU A 337 -57.28 -8.17 38.32
C GLU A 337 -56.62 -8.37 39.69
N GLU A 338 -55.62 -9.24 39.86
CA GLU A 338 -54.97 -9.44 41.17
C GLU A 338 -53.93 -8.37 41.54
N LEU A 339 -53.41 -7.61 40.58
CA LEU A 339 -52.43 -6.54 40.83
C LEU A 339 -53.07 -5.18 41.20
N SER A 340 -54.40 -5.09 41.16
CA SER A 340 -55.14 -3.84 41.42
C SER A 340 -55.49 -3.56 42.89
N LYS A 341 -55.21 -4.49 43.83
CA LYS A 341 -55.53 -4.32 45.26
C LYS A 341 -54.42 -3.73 46.15
N LYS A 342 -53.29 -3.32 45.60
CA LYS A 342 -52.25 -2.57 46.34
C LYS A 342 -51.94 -1.25 45.66
N ALA A 343 -52.89 -0.33 45.71
CA ALA A 343 -52.67 1.08 45.40
C ALA A 343 -53.26 1.97 46.50
N THR A 344 -52.39 2.53 47.35
CA THR A 344 -52.67 3.81 48.02
C THR A 344 -51.40 4.65 48.16
N LYS A 345 -51.42 5.78 47.41
CA LYS A 345 -50.77 7.11 47.64
C LYS A 345 -49.24 7.17 47.45
N LYS A 346 -48.61 8.23 46.89
CA LYS A 346 -49.01 9.60 46.49
C LYS A 346 -47.95 10.21 45.51
N LYS A 347 -48.40 11.10 44.61
CA LYS A 347 -47.70 12.01 43.65
C LYS A 347 -46.60 12.91 44.31
N PRO A 348 -45.63 13.55 43.61
CA PRO A 348 -45.80 14.61 42.55
C PRO A 348 -44.82 14.51 41.34
N ALA A 349 -45.23 14.72 40.08
CA ALA A 349 -45.26 15.96 39.25
C ALA A 349 -43.93 16.40 38.55
N GLU A 350 -43.88 16.09 37.24
CA GLU A 350 -43.28 16.75 36.03
C GLU A 350 -41.86 17.37 35.98
N PRO A 351 -41.14 17.12 34.85
CA PRO A 351 -40.17 18.07 34.32
C PRO A 351 -40.31 18.38 32.82
N THR A 352 -39.89 19.58 32.42
CA THR A 352 -39.31 19.95 31.11
C THR A 352 -38.65 21.34 31.25
N PRO A 353 -37.79 21.81 30.32
CA PRO A 353 -36.61 21.19 29.67
C PRO A 353 -35.33 22.08 29.81
N VAL A 354 -34.25 21.72 29.09
CA VAL A 354 -33.25 22.57 28.37
C VAL A 354 -31.78 22.14 28.59
N GLN A 355 -31.03 22.32 27.52
CA GLN A 355 -29.77 21.73 27.04
C GLN A 355 -28.53 22.63 27.38
N PRO A 356 -27.31 22.46 26.81
CA PRO A 356 -26.06 22.17 27.56
C PRO A 356 -24.94 23.24 27.47
N ALA A 357 -23.92 23.22 28.34
CA ALA A 357 -22.60 23.83 28.07
C ALA A 357 -21.46 23.43 29.04
N ARG A 358 -20.32 23.05 28.43
CA ARG A 358 -18.86 23.14 28.74
C ARG A 358 -18.26 23.13 30.18
N PRO A 359 -17.00 22.63 30.34
CA PRO A 359 -16.32 22.46 31.63
C PRO A 359 -15.27 23.55 31.95
N ALA A 360 -15.00 23.75 33.24
CA ALA A 360 -13.87 24.55 33.75
C ALA A 360 -13.25 23.94 35.04
N ALA A 361 -11.93 23.73 34.97
CA ALA A 361 -10.83 23.95 35.93
C ALA A 361 -10.89 23.63 37.45
N ALA A 362 -9.71 23.15 37.92
CA ALA A 362 -9.05 23.31 39.24
C ALA A 362 -9.58 22.43 40.40
N GLN A 363 -8.82 21.96 41.40
CA GLN A 363 -7.39 21.94 41.76
C GLN A 363 -7.19 20.96 42.95
N LYS A 364 -5.98 20.38 43.04
CA LYS A 364 -5.17 19.95 44.21
C LYS A 364 -5.82 19.62 45.58
N GLU A 365 -5.46 18.46 46.15
CA GLU A 365 -4.95 18.36 47.52
C GLU A 365 -4.04 17.13 47.73
N ALA A 366 -3.00 17.27 48.55
CA ALA A 366 -1.98 16.28 48.88
C ALA A 366 -2.16 15.76 50.32
N PRO A 367 -1.57 14.60 50.66
CA PRO A 367 -0.94 14.47 51.97
C PRO A 367 0.47 13.83 51.94
N GLN A 368 1.36 14.37 52.78
CA GLN A 368 2.57 13.73 53.31
C GLN A 368 2.29 13.27 54.77
N PRO A 369 3.27 12.72 55.53
CA PRO A 369 4.02 11.48 55.35
C PRO A 369 3.91 10.58 56.60
N VAL A 370 4.23 9.28 56.50
CA VAL A 370 4.52 8.45 57.69
C VAL A 370 5.86 7.76 57.50
N LYS A 371 6.79 8.05 58.41
CA LYS A 371 8.06 7.34 58.62
C LYS A 371 7.85 6.23 59.64
N THR A 372 8.36 5.03 59.35
CA THR A 372 8.75 4.07 60.38
C THR A 372 10.03 3.36 59.91
N GLU A 373 11.11 3.53 60.68
CA GLU A 373 12.33 2.70 60.71
C GLU A 373 11.96 1.27 61.17
N SER A 374 12.64 0.14 60.96
CA SER A 374 14.02 -0.26 60.63
C SER A 374 13.90 -1.76 60.20
N SER A 375 14.63 -2.31 59.22
CA SER A 375 15.94 -2.97 59.34
C SER A 375 16.07 -3.98 58.16
N PRO A 376 17.28 -4.38 57.73
CA PRO A 376 17.56 -4.78 56.35
C PRO A 376 17.85 -6.28 56.16
N VAL A 377 17.25 -6.95 55.17
CA VAL A 377 17.73 -8.24 54.59
C VAL A 377 17.00 -8.52 53.25
N PRO A 378 17.53 -9.33 52.31
CA PRO A 378 18.74 -9.17 51.49
C PRO A 378 18.40 -8.82 50.03
N THR A 379 19.37 -8.23 49.33
CA THR A 379 19.39 -8.02 47.88
C THR A 379 19.17 -9.34 47.12
N SER A 380 18.00 -9.53 46.52
CA SER A 380 17.86 -10.45 45.39
C SER A 380 18.47 -9.74 44.18
N GLU A 381 19.71 -10.07 43.84
CA GLU A 381 20.36 -9.56 42.64
C GLU A 381 19.50 -9.86 41.41
N PHE A 382 18.86 -8.82 40.87
CA PHE A 382 18.18 -8.89 39.59
C PHE A 382 19.20 -9.26 38.51
N SER A 383 18.94 -10.34 37.78
CA SER A 383 19.79 -10.78 36.68
C SER A 383 19.05 -10.60 35.35
N TRP A 384 19.53 -9.65 34.55
CA TRP A 384 19.04 -9.38 33.20
C TRP A 384 19.09 -10.61 32.30
N GLU A 385 20.15 -11.40 32.43
CA GLU A 385 20.36 -12.62 31.64
C GLU A 385 19.25 -13.65 31.91
N LYS A 386 18.83 -13.79 33.18
CA LYS A 386 17.71 -14.68 33.55
C LYS A 386 16.37 -14.20 32.97
N LEU A 387 16.14 -12.89 32.91
CA LEU A 387 14.92 -12.32 32.28
C LEU A 387 14.89 -12.59 30.76
N VAL A 388 16.03 -12.37 30.09
CA VAL A 388 16.15 -12.58 28.64
C VAL A 388 15.99 -14.07 28.29
N GLU A 389 16.58 -14.97 29.06
CA GLU A 389 16.45 -16.41 28.82
C GLU A 389 15.02 -16.92 29.13
N HIS A 390 14.39 -16.44 30.20
CA HIS A 390 13.00 -16.80 30.52
C HIS A 390 12.01 -16.31 29.43
N THR A 391 12.21 -15.09 28.92
CA THR A 391 11.39 -14.56 27.83
C THR A 391 11.65 -15.28 26.51
N ARG A 392 12.87 -15.78 26.26
CA ARG A 392 13.16 -16.64 25.10
C ARG A 392 12.34 -17.92 25.11
N GLN A 393 12.18 -18.55 26.27
CA GLN A 393 11.51 -19.84 26.42
C GLN A 393 9.97 -19.74 26.45
N HIS A 394 9.42 -18.66 27.03
CA HIS A 394 7.97 -18.54 27.25
C HIS A 394 7.29 -17.44 26.41
N PHE A 395 8.04 -16.44 25.93
CA PHE A 395 7.48 -15.25 25.27
C PHE A 395 8.35 -14.77 24.07
N VAL A 396 8.42 -15.59 23.00
CA VAL A 396 9.27 -15.35 21.81
C VAL A 396 9.12 -13.93 21.23
N ALA A 397 7.89 -13.41 21.18
CA ALA A 397 7.63 -12.07 20.67
C ALA A 397 8.19 -10.96 21.59
N LEU A 398 8.16 -11.14 22.90
CA LEU A 398 8.72 -10.20 23.88
C LEU A 398 10.26 -10.26 23.88
N TYR A 399 10.84 -11.46 23.76
CA TYR A 399 12.29 -11.67 23.63
C TYR A 399 12.88 -10.91 22.43
N SER A 400 12.20 -10.90 21.28
CA SER A 400 12.66 -10.19 20.08
C SER A 400 12.84 -8.68 20.27
N VAL A 401 12.13 -8.10 21.25
CA VAL A 401 12.21 -6.68 21.60
C VAL A 401 13.16 -6.46 22.77
N LEU A 402 13.07 -7.26 23.84
CA LEU A 402 13.94 -7.14 25.01
C LEU A 402 15.42 -7.39 24.70
N SER A 403 15.74 -8.33 23.80
CA SER A 403 17.13 -8.60 23.38
C SER A 403 17.82 -7.41 22.72
N LYS A 404 17.05 -6.44 22.21
CA LYS A 404 17.55 -5.21 21.57
C LYS A 404 17.53 -4.00 22.51
N CYS A 405 17.01 -4.16 23.74
CA CYS A 405 16.92 -3.09 24.72
C CYS A 405 18.17 -3.07 25.62
N LYS A 406 18.56 -1.87 26.06
CA LYS A 406 19.51 -1.70 27.17
C LYS A 406 18.72 -1.38 28.44
N HIS A 407 19.23 -1.78 29.60
CA HIS A 407 18.56 -1.54 30.87
C HIS A 407 19.47 -0.77 31.84
N GLU A 408 18.85 0.00 32.72
CA GLU A 408 19.47 0.61 33.88
C GLU A 408 18.56 0.37 35.08
N LEU A 409 19.16 -0.03 36.20
CA LEU A 409 18.44 -0.36 37.43
C LEU A 409 18.78 0.69 38.48
N ASP A 410 17.79 1.45 38.92
CA ASP A 410 17.91 2.37 40.05
C ASP A 410 16.97 1.91 41.17
N GLY A 411 17.54 1.20 42.15
CA GLY A 411 16.77 0.59 43.23
C GLY A 411 15.70 -0.39 42.74
N ASN A 412 14.42 0.00 42.85
CA ASN A 412 13.26 -0.82 42.51
C ASN A 412 12.61 -0.40 41.17
N GLU A 413 13.27 0.46 40.41
CA GLU A 413 12.82 0.97 39.13
C GLU A 413 13.81 0.56 38.02
N MET A 414 13.30 -0.15 37.00
CA MET A 414 14.06 -0.59 35.84
C MET A 414 13.71 0.29 34.64
N THR A 415 14.70 1.01 34.13
CA THR A 415 14.56 1.82 32.91
C THR A 415 15.04 1.02 31.70
N LEU A 416 14.16 0.80 30.73
CA LEU A 416 14.44 0.15 29.45
C LEU A 416 14.61 1.18 28.34
N TYR A 417 15.82 1.26 27.82
CA TYR A 417 16.18 2.06 26.66
C TYR A 417 15.96 1.23 25.38
N THR A 418 14.91 1.59 24.65
CA THR A 418 14.43 0.84 23.48
C THR A 418 15.04 1.32 22.15
N GLY A 419 15.78 2.45 22.17
CA GLY A 419 16.45 3.04 21.02
C GLY A 419 15.54 3.61 19.91
N ASN A 420 14.25 3.23 19.88
CA ASN A 420 13.28 3.71 18.90
C ASN A 420 11.85 3.71 19.50
N ALA A 421 11.06 4.72 19.15
CA ALA A 421 9.66 4.89 19.57
C ALA A 421 8.74 3.70 19.22
N PHE A 422 9.06 2.93 18.17
CA PHE A 422 8.31 1.72 17.80
C PHE A 422 8.39 0.61 18.86
N TYR A 423 9.59 0.38 19.41
CA TYR A 423 9.79 -0.66 20.43
C TYR A 423 9.24 -0.24 21.79
N LYS A 424 9.34 1.05 22.14
CA LYS A 424 8.62 1.61 23.29
C LYS A 424 7.11 1.34 23.20
N LYS A 425 6.48 1.72 22.08
CA LYS A 425 5.04 1.53 21.89
C LYS A 425 4.63 0.05 21.97
N LYS A 426 5.50 -0.88 21.54
CA LYS A 426 5.26 -2.32 21.69
C LYS A 426 5.36 -2.80 23.14
N LEU A 427 6.34 -2.33 23.92
CA LEU A 427 6.49 -2.74 25.33
C LEU A 427 5.40 -2.14 26.23
N ASP A 428 4.93 -0.93 25.91
CA ASP A 428 3.85 -0.24 26.64
C ASP A 428 2.45 -0.73 26.23
N ASP A 429 2.35 -1.56 25.19
CA ASP A 429 1.08 -2.08 24.70
C ASP A 429 0.45 -3.06 25.71
N ALA A 430 -0.88 -3.06 25.80
CA ALA A 430 -1.65 -3.87 26.73
C ALA A 430 -1.45 -5.39 26.53
N LYS A 431 -0.86 -5.79 25.39
CA LYS A 431 -0.50 -7.17 25.09
C LYS A 431 0.86 -7.61 25.66
N TYR A 432 1.85 -6.72 25.72
CA TYR A 432 3.24 -7.07 26.07
C TYR A 432 3.61 -6.66 27.49
N SER A 433 3.04 -5.56 28.00
CA SER A 433 3.26 -5.11 29.37
C SER A 433 2.93 -6.20 30.41
N PRO A 434 1.77 -6.90 30.34
CA PRO A 434 1.48 -8.00 31.28
C PRO A 434 2.45 -9.18 31.17
N MET A 435 2.92 -9.52 29.97
CA MET A 435 3.90 -10.59 29.75
C MET A 435 5.26 -10.25 30.37
N LEU A 436 5.65 -8.97 30.33
CA LEU A 436 6.88 -8.49 30.94
C LEU A 436 6.81 -8.58 32.47
N TYR A 437 5.72 -8.14 33.08
CA TYR A 437 5.52 -8.27 34.54
C TYR A 437 5.39 -9.74 34.97
N GLN A 438 4.77 -10.60 34.16
CA GLN A 438 4.73 -12.04 34.42
C GLN A 438 6.13 -12.67 34.38
N ALA A 439 6.96 -12.27 33.42
CA ALA A 439 8.35 -12.71 33.35
C ALA A 439 9.20 -12.21 34.54
N LEU A 440 8.99 -10.95 34.98
CA LEU A 440 9.65 -10.38 36.16
C LEU A 440 9.24 -11.08 37.47
N ALA A 441 7.96 -11.46 37.60
CA ALA A 441 7.47 -12.24 38.72
C ALA A 441 8.09 -13.66 38.74
N ALA A 442 8.23 -14.30 37.57
CA ALA A 442 8.79 -15.65 37.45
C ALA A 442 10.28 -15.73 37.81
N ILE A 443 11.05 -14.66 37.58
CA ILE A 443 12.48 -14.60 37.96
C ILE A 443 12.71 -14.13 39.41
N GLY A 444 11.65 -13.97 40.20
CA GLY A 444 11.74 -13.60 41.61
C GLY A 444 11.89 -12.11 41.88
N SER A 445 11.54 -11.24 40.92
CA SER A 445 11.58 -9.78 41.08
C SER A 445 10.23 -9.10 40.77
N PRO A 446 9.12 -9.50 41.45
CA PRO A 446 7.78 -8.93 41.21
C PRO A 446 7.63 -7.47 41.64
N GLN A 447 8.60 -6.95 42.40
CA GLN A 447 8.59 -5.61 42.98
C GLN A 447 9.06 -4.52 42.00
N LEU A 448 9.63 -4.90 40.85
CA LEU A 448 10.27 -3.98 39.90
C LEU A 448 9.24 -3.22 39.06
N THR A 449 9.31 -1.89 39.09
CA THR A 449 8.53 -1.02 38.19
C THR A 449 9.33 -0.77 36.93
N VAL A 450 8.73 -0.98 35.74
CA VAL A 450 9.42 -0.79 34.45
C VAL A 450 9.04 0.54 33.82
N GLN A 451 10.04 1.37 33.52
CA GLN A 451 9.89 2.54 32.66
C GLN A 451 10.54 2.31 31.30
N THR A 452 9.91 2.79 30.22
CA THR A 452 10.42 2.64 28.84
C THR A 452 10.76 4.00 28.22
N ILE A 453 11.98 4.14 27.73
CA ILE A 453 12.49 5.35 27.09
C ILE A 453 12.84 5.05 25.62
N PRO A 454 12.43 5.88 24.65
CA PRO A 454 12.66 5.64 23.22
C PRO A 454 14.03 6.11 22.72
N SER A 455 14.97 6.43 23.61
CA SER A 455 16.32 6.90 23.29
C SER A 455 17.39 5.92 23.74
N SER A 456 18.63 6.15 23.30
CA SER A 456 19.82 5.51 23.85
C SER A 456 20.10 6.02 25.28
N PRO A 457 20.75 5.22 26.15
CA PRO A 457 21.10 5.66 27.50
C PRO A 457 22.06 6.86 27.48
N PRO A 458 21.96 7.80 28.44
CA PRO A 458 22.85 8.95 28.51
C PRO A 458 24.31 8.52 28.78
N PRO A 459 25.31 9.19 28.18
CA PRO A 459 26.72 8.84 28.35
C PRO A 459 27.20 9.13 29.78
N LYS A 460 27.90 8.16 30.40
CA LYS A 460 28.36 8.21 31.81
C LYS A 460 29.60 9.10 32.08
N SER A 461 29.93 10.06 31.21
CA SER A 461 31.07 10.97 31.44
C SER A 461 30.62 12.44 31.58
N SER A 462 31.02 13.05 32.71
CA SER A 462 30.68 14.42 33.15
C SER A 462 31.06 15.53 32.13
N GLN A 463 31.93 15.23 31.16
CA GLN A 463 32.34 16.18 30.12
C GLN A 463 31.54 16.08 28.80
N ALA A 464 30.83 14.97 28.55
CA ALA A 464 30.01 14.83 27.35
C ALA A 464 28.61 15.45 27.52
N ALA A 465 28.10 15.50 28.76
CA ALA A 465 26.78 16.06 29.08
C ALA A 465 26.73 17.59 28.95
N SER A 466 27.83 18.29 29.25
CA SER A 466 27.93 19.76 29.08
C SER A 466 28.04 20.17 27.61
N VAL A 467 28.69 19.35 26.78
CA VAL A 467 28.79 19.59 25.33
C VAL A 467 27.46 19.33 24.63
N ALA A 468 26.71 18.30 25.05
CA ALA A 468 25.37 18.00 24.53
C ALA A 468 24.29 19.02 24.94
N ALA A 469 24.48 19.75 26.05
CA ALA A 469 23.55 20.80 26.49
C ALA A 469 23.77 22.15 25.77
N ILE A 470 24.96 22.38 25.20
CA ILE A 470 25.30 23.62 24.49
C ILE A 470 24.96 23.52 22.98
N MET A 471 25.03 22.31 22.41
CA MET A 471 24.76 22.06 21.00
C MET A 471 23.36 21.45 20.83
N GLY A 472 22.35 22.31 20.77
CA GLY A 472 20.97 21.92 20.54
C GLY A 472 20.81 21.15 19.23
N GLY A 473 20.58 19.84 19.34
CA GLY A 473 19.84 19.00 18.40
C GLY A 473 20.34 18.96 16.95
N GLY A 474 21.12 17.92 16.62
CA GLY A 474 21.26 17.41 15.26
C GLY A 474 22.70 17.16 14.85
N GLU A 475 22.92 15.98 14.28
CA GLU A 475 24.14 15.44 13.65
C GLU A 475 25.25 14.88 14.57
N GLU A 476 25.48 13.57 14.39
CA GLU A 476 26.73 12.90 14.76
C GLU A 476 27.84 13.39 13.80
N VAL A 477 28.80 14.14 14.34
CA VAL A 477 30.07 14.38 13.66
C VAL A 477 31.04 13.30 14.12
N SER A 478 31.41 12.38 13.22
CA SER A 478 32.54 11.49 13.41
C SER A 478 33.84 12.29 13.24
N LEU A 479 34.55 12.52 14.34
CA LEU A 479 35.93 13.02 14.30
C LEU A 479 36.87 11.83 14.37
N ASP A 480 37.45 11.46 13.23
CA ASP A 480 38.60 10.58 13.14
C ASP A 480 39.80 11.22 13.86
N ALA A 481 40.43 10.46 14.75
CA ALA A 481 41.71 10.80 15.34
C ALA A 481 42.55 9.53 15.51
N ASP A 482 43.26 9.14 14.45
CA ASP A 482 44.50 8.37 14.56
C ASP A 482 45.54 9.02 13.63
N ILE A 483 46.26 9.99 14.20
CA ILE A 483 47.50 10.53 13.65
C ILE A 483 48.62 9.61 14.14
N ALA A 484 49.17 8.79 13.24
CA ALA A 484 50.39 8.05 13.48
C ALA A 484 51.62 8.97 13.36
N PRO A 485 52.61 8.90 14.27
CA PRO A 485 53.83 9.69 14.17
C PRO A 485 54.84 9.07 13.18
N ALA A 486 55.42 9.93 12.34
CA ALA A 486 56.50 9.60 11.42
C ALA A 486 57.82 9.38 12.17
N ALA A 487 58.50 8.28 11.86
CA ALA A 487 59.91 8.04 12.17
C ALA A 487 60.58 7.27 11.02
N ALA A 488 61.35 7.99 10.20
CA ALA A 488 62.65 7.62 9.63
C ALA A 488 63.24 8.86 8.94
#